data_AF-A0A8T8BWJ1-F1
#
_entry.id   AF-A0A8T8BWJ1-F1
#
_cell.length_a   1.000
_cell.length_b   1.000
_cell.length_c   1.000
_cell.angle_alpha   90.00
_cell.angle_beta   90.00
_cell.angle_gamma   90.00
#
_symmetry.space_group_name_H-M   'P 1'
#
loop_
_entity.id
_entity.type
_entity.pdbx_description
1 polymer ?
#
loop_
_entity_poly.entity_id
_entity_poly.type
_entity_poly.pdbx_seq_one_letter_code
_entity_poly.pdbx_strand_id
1 'polypeptide(L)'
;MVKEVFFPGNDRQPCLARYGIKIDPDHGIARAEIVVIQTNREGYPSMGTSLYNTEDGRNIILNKILETDLRGVRVEFVSFYVILDLEHRLEGLKLPIRMDFEDYMKRGNPYGVESLPAENIAGKVMQWIGKGDKAYVYHSIHVQGGCAKFYTDLMDEQRESVSTDKAKELFQAIGYEFSPATDY
;
A
#
# COMPACT_ATOMS: atom_id res chain seq x y z
N MET A 1 11.03 1.45 15.42
CA MET A 1 11.31 0.03 15.76
C MET A 1 10.81 -0.82 14.62
N VAL A 2 11.71 -1.58 14.01
CA VAL A 2 11.40 -2.45 12.87
C VAL A 2 10.71 -3.72 13.37
N LYS A 3 9.63 -4.12 12.71
CA LYS A 3 8.84 -5.32 13.01
C LYS A 3 8.96 -6.32 11.87
N GLU A 4 8.86 -7.61 12.18
CA GLU A 4 8.80 -8.67 11.18
C GLU A 4 7.36 -8.93 10.74
N VAL A 5 7.18 -9.25 9.46
CA VAL A 5 5.91 -9.65 8.87
C VAL A 5 6.10 -10.81 7.91
N PHE A 6 5.33 -11.87 8.14
CA PHE A 6 5.30 -13.04 7.27
C PHE A 6 4.16 -12.92 6.26
N PHE A 7 4.40 -13.42 5.06
CA PHE A 7 3.40 -13.49 4.00
C PHE A 7 3.62 -14.74 3.14
N PRO A 8 2.57 -15.26 2.46
CA PRO A 8 2.72 -16.37 1.54
C PRO A 8 3.32 -15.87 0.22
N GLY A 9 4.45 -16.47 -0.19
CA GLY A 9 5.04 -16.27 -1.52
C GLY A 9 4.45 -17.19 -2.57
N ASN A 10 5.19 -17.35 -3.67
CA ASN A 10 4.88 -18.34 -4.69
C ASN A 10 4.77 -19.74 -4.05
N ASP A 11 3.82 -20.54 -4.54
CA ASP A 11 3.51 -21.87 -3.99
C ASP A 11 3.15 -21.88 -2.49
N ARG A 12 2.74 -20.73 -1.94
CA ARG A 12 2.41 -20.52 -0.51
C ARG A 12 3.58 -20.75 0.45
N GLN A 13 4.81 -20.66 -0.04
CA GLN A 13 5.98 -20.75 0.83
C GLN A 13 6.03 -19.55 1.81
N PRO A 14 6.46 -19.76 3.07
CA PRO A 14 6.59 -18.66 4.01
C PRO A 14 7.70 -17.70 3.56
N CYS A 15 7.35 -16.43 3.41
CA CYS A 15 8.28 -15.36 3.08
C CYS A 15 8.32 -14.35 4.23
N LEU A 16 9.45 -13.67 4.37
CA LEU A 16 9.70 -12.70 5.42
C LEU A 16 9.93 -11.33 4.80
N ALA A 17 9.25 -10.33 5.36
CA ALA A 17 9.58 -8.93 5.21
C ALA A 17 9.68 -8.28 6.59
N ARG A 18 10.25 -7.08 6.61
CA ARG A 18 10.32 -6.20 7.78
C ARG A 18 9.58 -4.92 7.46
N TYR A 19 9.09 -4.24 8.47
CA TYR A 19 8.54 -2.91 8.25
C TYR A 19 8.74 -1.99 9.45
N GLY A 20 8.71 -0.69 9.16
CA GLY A 20 8.59 0.36 10.15
C GLY A 20 7.69 1.47 9.63
N ILE A 21 7.30 2.37 10.53
CA ILE A 21 6.46 3.52 10.21
C ILE A 21 7.21 4.77 10.68
N LYS A 22 7.54 5.66 9.75
CA LYS A 22 8.03 7.02 10.06
C LYS A 22 6.83 7.96 10.09
N ILE A 23 6.79 8.85 11.07
CA ILE A 23 5.82 9.96 11.10
C ILE A 23 6.55 11.20 10.60
N ASP A 24 6.09 11.76 9.48
CA ASP A 24 6.60 12.99 8.89
C ASP A 24 5.71 14.17 9.33
N PRO A 25 6.21 15.09 10.17
CA PRO A 25 5.46 16.26 10.63
C PRO A 25 5.61 17.48 9.72
N ASP A 26 6.44 17.46 8.67
CA ASP A 26 6.85 18.64 7.92
C ASP A 26 5.75 19.17 6.99
N HIS A 27 4.67 18.41 6.86
CA HIS A 27 3.47 18.76 6.14
C HIS A 27 2.48 19.30 7.18
N GLY A 28 1.71 20.36 6.88
CA GLY A 28 0.74 20.94 7.83
C GLY A 28 -0.28 19.95 8.43
N ILE A 29 -0.34 18.72 7.92
CA ILE A 29 -0.92 17.54 8.54
C ILE A 29 0.13 16.43 8.53
N ALA A 30 0.38 15.82 9.69
CA ALA A 30 1.33 14.72 9.83
C ALA A 30 0.98 13.52 8.93
N ARG A 31 2.01 12.90 8.33
CA ARG A 31 1.87 11.76 7.42
C ARG A 31 2.57 10.53 7.96
N ALA A 32 2.01 9.35 7.70
CA ALA A 32 2.61 8.08 8.03
C ALA A 32 3.29 7.47 6.80
N GLU A 33 4.59 7.25 6.86
CA GLU A 33 5.35 6.57 5.81
C GLU A 33 5.60 5.12 6.25
N ILE A 34 4.85 4.18 5.69
CA ILE A 34 5.09 2.75 5.87
C ILE A 34 6.29 2.37 5.01
N VAL A 35 7.33 1.82 5.62
CA VAL A 35 8.54 1.37 4.94
C VAL A 35 8.66 -0.13 5.11
N VAL A 36 8.40 -0.88 4.03
CA VAL A 36 8.54 -2.34 3.98
C VAL A 36 9.89 -2.70 3.35
N ILE A 37 10.60 -3.64 3.97
CA ILE A 37 11.95 -4.05 3.63
C ILE A 37 11.98 -5.55 3.40
N GLN A 38 12.56 -5.97 2.29
CA GLN A 38 13.06 -7.34 2.12
C GLN A 38 14.55 -7.31 1.86
N THR A 39 15.27 -8.28 2.43
CA THR A 39 16.72 -8.35 2.29
C THR A 39 17.17 -9.80 2.05
N ASN A 40 18.20 -9.95 1.22
CA ASN A 40 18.90 -11.22 1.01
C ASN A 40 20.35 -11.16 1.50
N ARG A 41 20.70 -10.17 2.33
CA ARG A 41 22.06 -9.98 2.82
C ARG A 41 22.49 -11.10 3.75
N GLU A 42 23.80 -11.31 3.82
CA GLU A 42 24.41 -12.26 4.75
C GLU A 42 23.99 -11.95 6.19
N GLY A 43 23.71 -13.00 6.97
CA GLY A 43 23.23 -12.89 8.34
C GLY A 43 21.71 -12.69 8.48
N TYR A 44 20.98 -12.47 7.39
CA TYR A 44 19.51 -12.40 7.40
C TYR A 44 18.86 -13.72 6.94
N PRO A 45 17.67 -14.08 7.44
CA PRO A 45 16.88 -15.19 6.91
C PRO A 45 16.56 -14.99 5.42
N SER A 46 16.41 -16.10 4.69
CA SER A 46 15.97 -16.05 3.29
C SER A 46 14.65 -15.27 3.15
N MET A 47 14.63 -14.27 2.26
CA MET A 47 13.43 -13.47 2.00
C MET A 47 12.32 -14.24 1.28
N GLY A 48 12.63 -15.36 0.62
CA GLY A 48 11.69 -16.11 -0.21
C GLY A 48 11.30 -15.36 -1.49
N THR A 49 10.02 -15.35 -1.83
CA THR A 49 9.49 -14.61 -2.98
C THR A 49 9.62 -13.10 -2.75
N SER A 50 10.25 -12.41 -3.71
CA SER A 50 10.36 -10.94 -3.70
C SER A 50 8.97 -10.29 -3.78
N LEU A 51 8.77 -9.22 -3.00
CA LEU A 51 7.60 -8.37 -3.02
C LEU A 51 7.43 -7.64 -4.36
N TYR A 52 8.45 -7.58 -5.22
CA TYR A 52 8.30 -7.12 -6.60
C TYR A 52 7.71 -8.19 -7.52
N ASN A 53 7.63 -9.45 -7.06
CA ASN A 53 7.10 -10.58 -7.82
C ASN A 53 5.77 -11.12 -7.26
N THR A 54 5.21 -10.51 -6.21
CA THR A 54 3.93 -10.92 -5.63
C THR A 54 3.06 -9.73 -5.23
N GLU A 55 1.93 -9.57 -5.91
CA GLU A 55 0.92 -8.58 -5.55
C GLU A 55 0.21 -8.97 -4.25
N ASP A 56 -0.21 -10.22 -4.14
CA ASP A 56 -0.86 -10.76 -2.94
C ASP A 56 -0.01 -10.56 -1.69
N GLY A 57 1.30 -10.81 -1.75
CA GLY A 57 2.21 -10.59 -0.63
C GLY A 57 2.25 -9.14 -0.18
N ARG A 58 2.37 -8.18 -1.12
CA ARG A 58 2.34 -6.74 -0.81
C ARG A 58 1.00 -6.34 -0.20
N ASN A 59 -0.11 -6.79 -0.79
CA ASN A 59 -1.45 -6.46 -0.32
C ASN A 59 -1.71 -7.02 1.08
N ILE A 60 -1.27 -8.25 1.38
CA ILE A 60 -1.37 -8.85 2.72
C ILE A 60 -0.61 -8.01 3.75
N ILE A 61 0.64 -7.62 3.44
CA ILE A 61 1.45 -6.79 4.34
C ILE A 61 0.79 -5.43 4.56
N LEU A 62 0.40 -4.74 3.49
CA LEU A 62 -0.24 -3.44 3.55
C LEU A 62 -1.50 -3.48 4.43
N ASN A 63 -2.42 -4.41 4.14
CA ASN A 63 -3.66 -4.51 4.91
C ASN A 63 -3.40 -4.86 6.36
N LYS A 64 -2.44 -5.75 6.65
CA LYS A 64 -2.08 -6.07 8.04
C LYS A 64 -1.62 -4.81 8.77
N ILE A 65 -0.72 -4.02 8.19
CA ILE A 65 -0.22 -2.78 8.80
C ILE A 65 -1.36 -1.76 9.00
N LEU A 66 -2.23 -1.59 7.99
CA LEU A 66 -3.39 -0.70 8.06
C LEU A 66 -4.43 -1.14 9.11
N GLU A 67 -4.60 -2.45 9.32
CA GLU A 67 -5.56 -3.00 10.28
C GLU A 67 -5.02 -3.04 11.72
N THR A 68 -3.70 -3.16 11.91
CA THR A 68 -3.09 -3.30 13.24
C THR A 68 -2.44 -2.03 13.75
N ASP A 69 -1.60 -1.38 12.95
CA ASP A 69 -0.77 -0.26 13.41
C ASP A 69 -1.33 1.11 13.00
N LEU A 70 -2.08 1.18 11.90
CA LEU A 70 -2.64 2.42 11.35
C LEU A 70 -4.17 2.39 11.29
N ARG A 71 -4.81 1.60 12.15
CA ARG A 71 -6.27 1.49 12.20
C ARG A 71 -6.89 2.85 12.51
N GLY A 72 -7.85 3.28 11.69
CA GLY A 72 -8.52 4.58 11.84
C GLY A 72 -7.72 5.78 11.30
N VAL A 73 -6.47 5.60 10.86
CA VAL A 73 -5.70 6.65 10.18
C VAL A 73 -6.23 6.81 8.76
N ARG A 74 -6.50 8.05 8.33
CA ARG A 74 -6.94 8.35 6.96
C ARG A 74 -5.86 7.93 5.96
N VAL A 75 -6.24 7.10 4.99
CA VAL A 75 -5.29 6.50 4.04
C VAL A 75 -4.65 7.53 3.12
N GLU A 76 -5.31 8.67 2.87
CA GLU A 76 -4.73 9.77 2.08
C GLU A 76 -3.48 10.41 2.71
N PHE A 77 -3.23 10.17 4.01
CA PHE A 77 -2.03 10.61 4.71
C PHE A 77 -1.02 9.48 4.92
N VAL A 78 -1.21 8.34 4.25
CA VAL A 78 -0.35 7.17 4.35
C VAL A 78 0.39 6.97 3.03
N SER A 79 1.71 6.87 3.11
CA SER A 79 2.58 6.45 2.00
C SER A 79 3.04 5.02 2.21
N PHE A 80 3.17 4.23 1.14
CA PHE A 80 3.65 2.85 1.21
C PHE A 80 4.89 2.66 0.34
N TYR A 81 6.01 2.38 0.99
CA TYR A 81 7.31 2.13 0.37
C TYR A 81 7.65 0.65 0.47
N VAL A 82 8.12 0.07 -0.63
CA VAL A 82 8.71 -1.28 -0.66
C VAL A 82 10.16 -1.12 -1.12
N ILE A 83 11.09 -1.53 -0.29
CA ILE A 83 12.53 -1.41 -0.54
C ILE A 83 13.17 -2.79 -0.44
N LEU A 84 13.85 -3.19 -1.51
CA LEU A 84 14.70 -4.37 -1.54
C LEU A 84 16.12 -3.95 -1.16
N ASP A 85 16.56 -4.41 0.00
CA ASP A 85 17.93 -4.30 0.49
C ASP A 85 18.75 -5.51 0.03
N LEU A 86 19.21 -5.43 -1.22
CA LEU A 86 19.95 -6.50 -1.88
C LEU A 86 21.44 -6.41 -1.54
N GLU A 87 22.15 -7.51 -1.71
CA GLU A 87 23.59 -7.64 -1.42
C GLU A 87 24.43 -6.46 -1.94
N HIS A 88 24.24 -6.05 -3.21
CA HIS A 88 25.05 -5.01 -3.86
C HIS A 88 24.28 -3.74 -4.22
N ARG A 89 22.99 -3.64 -3.89
CA ARG A 89 22.17 -2.47 -4.29
C ARG A 89 20.91 -2.32 -3.45
N LEU A 90 20.42 -1.08 -3.39
CA LEU A 90 19.07 -0.77 -2.92
C LEU A 90 18.16 -0.55 -4.13
N GLU A 91 17.01 -1.20 -4.13
CA GLU A 91 15.93 -0.89 -5.07
C GLU A 91 14.69 -0.51 -4.28
N GLY A 92 14.09 0.65 -4.55
CA GLY A 92 12.91 1.08 -3.82
C GLY A 92 11.82 1.61 -4.73
N LEU A 93 10.58 1.36 -4.31
CA LEU A 93 9.37 1.87 -4.94
C LEU A 93 8.46 2.47 -3.88
N LYS A 94 7.85 3.60 -4.21
CA LYS A 94 6.67 4.13 -3.52
C LYS A 94 5.46 3.73 -4.35
N LEU A 95 4.58 2.94 -3.74
CA LEU A 95 3.42 2.38 -4.42
C LEU A 95 2.15 3.12 -3.98
N PRO A 96 1.31 3.58 -4.93
CA PRO A 96 0.00 4.12 -4.63
C PRO A 96 -0.86 3.09 -3.89
N ILE A 97 -1.55 3.54 -2.84
CA ILE A 97 -2.52 2.71 -2.12
C ILE A 97 -3.87 2.87 -2.81
N ARG A 98 -4.38 1.79 -3.38
CA ARG A 98 -5.71 1.72 -3.97
C ARG A 98 -6.67 1.01 -3.02
N MET A 99 -7.93 1.45 -3.04
CA MET A 99 -8.99 0.85 -2.23
C MET A 99 -9.80 -0.12 -3.07
N ASP A 100 -10.07 -1.30 -2.55
CA ASP A 100 -11.09 -2.20 -3.09
C ASP A 100 -12.46 -1.61 -2.71
N PHE A 101 -13.10 -0.96 -3.69
CA PHE A 101 -14.37 -0.28 -3.46
C PHE A 101 -15.53 -1.27 -3.22
N GLU A 102 -15.47 -2.48 -3.77
CA GLU A 102 -16.47 -3.51 -3.51
C GLU A 102 -16.40 -3.98 -2.06
N ASP A 103 -15.20 -4.23 -1.54
CA ASP A 103 -15.00 -4.57 -0.14
C ASP A 103 -15.38 -3.41 0.80
N TYR A 104 -15.07 -2.16 0.41
CA TYR A 104 -15.50 -0.96 1.13
C TYR A 104 -17.03 -0.89 1.28
N MET A 105 -17.78 -1.11 0.20
CA MET A 105 -19.26 -1.16 0.23
C MET A 105 -19.76 -2.35 1.04
N LYS A 106 -19.18 -3.54 0.84
CA LYS A 106 -19.57 -4.78 1.54
C LYS A 106 -19.41 -4.67 3.05
N ARG A 107 -18.42 -3.90 3.52
CA ARG A 107 -18.21 -3.60 4.94
C ARG A 107 -19.14 -2.52 5.50
N GLY A 108 -20.03 -1.95 4.68
CA GLY A 108 -21.05 -0.99 5.11
C GLY A 108 -20.51 0.42 5.35
N ASN A 109 -19.37 0.77 4.76
CA ASN A 109 -18.84 2.12 4.91
C ASN A 109 -19.70 3.15 4.15
N PRO A 110 -19.66 4.44 4.51
CA PRO A 110 -20.46 5.47 3.84
C PRO A 110 -20.07 5.67 2.37
N TYR A 111 -21.06 5.59 1.48
CA TYR A 111 -20.94 5.95 0.06
C TYR A 111 -22.24 6.59 -0.42
N GLY A 112 -22.13 7.46 -1.43
CA GLY A 112 -23.25 8.03 -2.16
C GLY A 112 -23.48 7.28 -3.47
N VAL A 113 -24.72 7.33 -3.96
CA VAL A 113 -25.10 6.84 -5.28
C VAL A 113 -25.64 8.02 -6.07
N GLU A 114 -24.97 8.35 -7.16
CA GLU A 114 -25.37 9.40 -8.08
C GLU A 114 -25.86 8.75 -9.38
N SER A 115 -26.98 9.24 -9.92
CA SER A 115 -27.43 8.77 -11.22
C SER A 115 -26.66 9.49 -12.31
N LEU A 116 -26.06 8.74 -13.22
CA LEU A 116 -25.42 9.35 -14.39
C LEU A 116 -26.51 9.86 -15.36
N PRO A 117 -26.32 11.03 -15.99
CA PRO A 117 -27.26 11.54 -16.98
C PRO A 117 -27.36 10.56 -18.15
N ALA A 118 -28.58 10.15 -18.50
CA ALA A 118 -28.78 9.32 -19.66
C ALA A 118 -28.43 10.06 -20.96
N GLU A 119 -27.50 9.50 -21.73
CA GLU A 119 -27.06 10.07 -23.02
C GLU A 119 -28.11 9.93 -24.13
N ASN A 120 -29.10 9.05 -23.95
CA ASN A 120 -30.14 8.78 -24.94
C ASN A 120 -31.50 8.41 -24.31
N ILE A 121 -32.54 8.31 -25.15
CA ILE A 121 -33.92 8.03 -24.72
C ILE A 121 -34.02 6.66 -24.02
N ALA A 122 -33.32 5.64 -24.51
CA ALA A 122 -33.29 4.33 -23.89
C ALA A 122 -32.68 4.39 -22.48
N GLY A 123 -31.59 5.15 -22.31
CA GLY A 123 -30.98 5.45 -21.03
C GLY A 123 -31.93 6.17 -20.08
N LYS A 124 -32.74 7.12 -20.58
CA LYS A 124 -33.76 7.82 -19.76
C LYS A 124 -34.82 6.85 -19.26
N VAL A 125 -35.27 5.90 -20.10
CA VAL A 125 -36.21 4.84 -19.69
C VAL A 125 -35.57 3.94 -18.65
N MET A 126 -34.32 3.52 -18.85
CA MET A 126 -33.57 2.69 -17.90
C MET A 126 -33.41 3.40 -16.55
N GLN A 127 -33.07 4.70 -16.57
CA GLN A 127 -32.98 5.54 -15.38
C GLN A 127 -34.32 5.64 -14.65
N TRP A 128 -35.43 5.81 -15.38
CA TRP A 128 -36.78 5.88 -14.82
C TRP A 128 -37.21 4.58 -14.11
N ILE A 129 -36.81 3.41 -14.62
CA ILE A 129 -37.10 2.10 -13.98
C ILE A 129 -36.03 1.66 -12.97
N GLY A 130 -35.11 2.55 -12.57
CA GLY A 130 -34.08 2.29 -11.56
C GLY A 130 -32.89 1.44 -12.04
N LYS A 131 -32.80 1.19 -13.36
CA LYS A 131 -31.73 0.43 -14.03
C LYS A 131 -30.76 1.30 -14.86
N GLY A 132 -30.82 2.62 -14.70
CA GLY A 132 -29.87 3.53 -15.34
C GLY A 132 -28.49 3.42 -14.71
N ASP A 133 -27.48 3.94 -15.41
CA ASP A 133 -26.11 3.95 -14.94
C ASP A 133 -25.97 4.79 -13.66
N LYS A 134 -25.12 4.29 -12.75
CA LYS A 134 -24.88 4.87 -11.43
C LYS A 134 -23.41 5.13 -11.26
N ALA A 135 -23.07 6.31 -10.76
CA ALA A 135 -21.77 6.61 -10.19
C ALA A 135 -21.84 6.41 -8.68
N TYR A 136 -20.75 5.91 -8.11
CA TYR A 136 -20.59 5.81 -6.67
C TYR A 136 -19.55 6.82 -6.21
N VAL A 137 -19.87 7.54 -5.15
CA VAL A 137 -18.99 8.56 -4.58
C VAL A 137 -18.70 8.23 -3.12
N TYR A 138 -17.50 8.56 -2.67
CA TYR A 138 -17.12 8.44 -1.26
C TYR A 138 -16.30 9.67 -0.87
N HIS A 139 -16.28 9.96 0.43
CA HIS A 139 -15.48 11.05 0.96
C HIS A 139 -14.18 10.49 1.55
N SER A 140 -13.02 11.08 1.20
CA SER A 140 -11.71 10.56 1.63
C SER A 140 -11.54 10.43 3.14
N ILE A 141 -12.24 11.26 3.92
CA ILE A 141 -12.26 11.22 5.39
C ILE A 141 -12.77 9.89 5.97
N HIS A 142 -13.60 9.16 5.21
CA HIS A 142 -14.13 7.86 5.60
C HIS A 142 -13.20 6.70 5.19
N VAL A 143 -12.20 6.96 4.34
CA VAL A 143 -11.23 5.95 3.89
C VAL A 143 -10.09 5.90 4.90
N GLN A 144 -10.18 4.93 5.81
CA GLN A 144 -9.28 4.79 6.95
C GLN A 144 -8.66 3.38 7.00
N GLY A 145 -7.51 3.24 7.66
CA GLY A 145 -6.88 1.94 7.88
C GLY A 145 -7.86 0.94 8.49
N GLY A 146 -8.04 -0.20 7.80
CA GLY A 146 -8.95 -1.28 8.18
C GLY A 146 -10.43 -1.11 7.79
N CYS A 147 -10.82 -0.01 7.13
CA CYS A 147 -12.21 0.18 6.69
C CYS A 147 -12.56 -0.68 5.46
N ALA A 148 -11.56 -1.03 4.64
CA ALA A 148 -11.68 -1.87 3.46
C ALA A 148 -10.36 -2.63 3.24
N LYS A 149 -10.36 -3.54 2.27
CA LYS A 149 -9.13 -4.03 1.68
C LYS A 149 -8.50 -2.96 0.79
N PHE A 150 -7.19 -2.92 0.83
CA PHE A 150 -6.35 -2.04 0.01
C PHE A 150 -5.36 -2.86 -0.81
N TYR A 151 -4.91 -2.33 -1.94
CA TYR A 151 -3.99 -3.01 -2.83
C TYR A 151 -2.99 -2.04 -3.46
N THR A 152 -1.92 -2.62 -4.04
CA THR A 152 -0.87 -1.90 -4.76
C THR A 152 -0.56 -2.60 -6.07
N ASP A 153 -0.41 -1.83 -7.14
CA ASP A 153 -0.05 -2.33 -8.45
C ASP A 153 1.34 -1.80 -8.87
N LEU A 154 2.20 -2.68 -9.39
CA LEU A 154 3.52 -2.29 -9.90
C LEU A 154 3.43 -1.60 -11.27
N MET A 155 2.32 -1.80 -11.99
CA MET A 155 2.01 -1.13 -13.24
C MET A 155 1.21 0.16 -13.03
N ASP A 156 0.95 0.56 -11.77
CA ASP A 156 0.29 1.82 -11.48
C ASP A 156 1.11 3.01 -12.01
N GLU A 157 0.48 3.86 -12.81
CA GLU A 157 1.11 5.03 -13.43
C GLU A 157 1.61 6.06 -12.40
N GLN A 158 1.04 6.06 -11.19
CA GLN A 158 1.45 6.94 -10.10
C GLN A 158 2.57 6.34 -9.23
N ARG A 159 3.13 5.19 -9.62
CA ARG A 159 4.29 4.59 -8.96
C ARG A 159 5.52 5.48 -9.13
N GLU A 160 6.24 5.68 -8.04
CA GLU A 160 7.48 6.44 -8.03
C GLU A 160 8.67 5.54 -7.68
N SER A 161 9.78 5.68 -8.42
CA SER A 161 11.07 5.10 -8.02
C SER A 161 11.62 5.84 -6.81
N VAL A 162 12.17 5.10 -5.85
CA VAL A 162 12.81 5.67 -4.65
C VAL A 162 14.32 5.65 -4.88
N SER A 163 14.96 6.80 -4.73
CA SER A 163 16.42 6.90 -4.83
C SER A 163 17.11 6.18 -3.67
N THR A 164 18.36 5.77 -3.89
CA THR A 164 19.21 5.17 -2.84
C THR A 164 19.31 6.06 -1.61
N ASP A 165 19.45 7.37 -1.78
CA ASP A 165 19.56 8.32 -0.65
C ASP A 165 18.26 8.42 0.13
N LYS A 166 17.11 8.44 -0.56
CA LYS A 166 15.80 8.43 0.12
C LYS A 166 15.57 7.10 0.85
N ALA A 167 15.97 5.98 0.26
CA ALA A 167 15.88 4.68 0.92
C ALA A 167 16.71 4.64 2.22
N LYS A 168 17.94 5.18 2.19
CA LYS A 168 18.79 5.32 3.38
C LYS A 168 18.17 6.21 4.46
N GLU A 169 17.59 7.35 4.07
CA GLU A 169 16.87 8.25 4.99
C GLU A 169 15.71 7.51 5.68
N LEU A 170 14.91 6.77 4.91
CA LEU A 170 13.78 5.99 5.42
C LEU A 170 14.25 4.89 6.37
N PHE A 171 15.31 4.17 6.04
CA PHE A 171 15.92 3.14 6.89
C PHE A 171 16.38 3.72 8.22
N GLN A 172 17.11 4.84 8.19
CA GLN A 172 17.56 5.53 9.39
C GLN A 172 16.38 5.94 10.27
N ALA A 173 15.33 6.50 9.67
CA ALA A 173 14.17 6.99 10.41
C ALA A 173 13.37 5.89 11.11
N ILE A 174 13.30 4.69 10.54
CA ILE A 174 12.60 3.56 11.19
C ILE A 174 13.49 2.75 12.14
N GLY A 175 14.81 3.03 12.15
CA GLY A 175 15.82 2.32 12.91
C GLY A 175 16.20 0.97 12.30
N TYR A 176 16.25 0.87 10.97
CA TYR A 176 16.77 -0.29 10.26
C TYR A 176 18.29 -0.14 10.07
N GLU A 177 19.06 -1.10 10.61
CA GLU A 177 20.50 -1.13 10.46
C GLU A 177 20.89 -1.64 9.07
N PHE A 178 21.40 -0.73 8.25
CA PHE A 178 21.92 -1.02 6.92
C PHE A 178 23.44 -0.81 6.91
N SER A 179 24.21 -1.84 6.58
CA SER A 179 25.65 -1.70 6.28
C SER A 179 25.85 -1.61 4.77
N PRO A 180 26.24 -0.48 4.16
CA PRO A 180 26.57 -0.48 2.73
C PRO A 180 27.61 -1.57 2.45
N ALA A 181 27.45 -2.30 1.34
CA ALA A 181 28.52 -3.17 0.89
C ALA A 181 29.75 -2.27 0.69
N THR A 182 30.87 -2.62 1.32
CA THR A 182 32.16 -1.99 1.02
C THR A 182 32.40 -2.15 -0.48
N ASP A 183 32.53 -1.03 -1.19
CA ASP A 183 32.94 -1.03 -2.59
C ASP A 183 34.24 -1.85 -2.69
N TYR A 184 34.18 -2.98 -3.38
CA TYR A 184 35.35 -3.79 -3.75
C TYR A 184 35.69 -3.55 -5.21
#